data_AF-A0AAW1ATJ1-F1
#
_entry.id   AF-A0AAW1ATJ1-F1
#
_cell.length_a   1.000
_cell.length_b   1.000
_cell.length_c   1.000
_cell.angle_alpha   90.00
_cell.angle_beta   90.00
_cell.angle_gamma   90.00
#
_symmetry.space_group_name_H-M   'P 1'
#
loop_
_entity.id
_entity.type
_entity.pdbx_description
1 polymer ?
#
loop_
_entity_poly.entity_id
_entity_poly.type
_entity_poly.pdbx_seq_one_letter_code
_entity_poly.pdbx_strand_id
1 'polypeptide(L)'
;MEIKPQILLFLPLSMFFWFPGSFTLLETDGGWLTSRHAALSEDGSCTVERRDSSLTFAQFIQQYAFSRPVILQGLTDNTEFQAQCTKDQLLAIFGEHLVRLSTANTYSYHKVDLPFQEYVDHLLEPQDPSSLGSETLYFFGDNNFTQWGSLFKKYNPPPFGIPGTTGAYSFGIAGSGSGVPFHWHGPGFSEVIFGRKHWFLYPPEKTPAFHPNKTTLSWFLDTYPSLPPWEKPVECTIHPGEVLYFPDRWWHATLNLDTSVFISTFLDGAREKQFPSLSFYDGNIFHPVWIKAEVSLLPGRRSGSKEDHRSREATPPVRIKAEVSLLPGRSSGSEKDHHSHKATPPSSLPEEGKVRESRVGKEGERERG
;
A
#
# COMPACT_ATOMS: atom_id res chain seq x y z
N MET A 1 -34.24 56.01 44.93
CA MET A 1 -34.04 56.18 43.48
C MET A 1 -32.77 57.00 43.35
N GLU A 2 -31.64 56.53 42.85
CA GLU A 2 -31.37 55.57 41.77
C GLU A 2 -29.96 54.99 42.02
N ILE A 3 -29.80 53.67 41.96
CA ILE A 3 -28.58 52.94 42.36
C ILE A 3 -27.78 52.62 41.08
N LYS A 4 -26.53 53.07 40.99
CA LYS A 4 -25.60 52.69 39.92
C LYS A 4 -25.09 51.26 40.12
N PRO A 5 -25.13 50.37 39.12
CA PRO A 5 -24.49 49.06 39.22
C PRO A 5 -23.02 49.17 38.80
N GLN A 6 -22.11 48.68 39.64
CA GLN A 6 -20.76 48.32 39.23
C GLN A 6 -20.81 46.89 38.68
N ILE A 7 -20.47 46.73 37.40
CA ILE A 7 -20.34 45.41 36.75
C ILE A 7 -18.93 44.89 37.05
N LEU A 8 -18.85 43.86 37.88
CA LEU A 8 -17.63 43.10 38.15
C LEU A 8 -17.45 42.07 37.01
N LEU A 9 -16.41 42.23 36.19
CA LEU A 9 -16.03 41.26 35.15
C LEU A 9 -15.33 40.07 35.80
N PHE A 10 -16.01 38.93 35.88
CA PHE A 10 -15.40 37.64 36.18
C PHE A 10 -14.80 37.03 34.90
N LEU A 11 -13.47 36.97 34.83
CA LEU A 11 -12.77 36.14 33.85
C LEU A 11 -12.87 34.67 34.30
N PRO A 12 -13.31 33.73 33.43
CA PRO A 12 -13.30 32.32 33.80
C PRO A 12 -11.85 31.84 33.85
N LEU A 13 -11.43 31.41 35.05
CA LEU A 13 -10.18 30.70 35.25
C LEU A 13 -10.33 29.32 34.58
N SER A 14 -9.79 29.18 33.37
CA SER A 14 -9.73 27.90 32.66
C SER A 14 -8.87 26.93 33.47
N MET A 15 -9.52 26.04 34.23
CA MET A 15 -8.86 24.87 34.79
C MET A 15 -8.42 23.99 33.61
N PHE A 16 -7.13 24.02 33.30
CA PHE A 16 -6.49 23.03 32.45
C PHE A 16 -6.60 21.68 33.16
N PHE A 17 -7.56 20.86 32.72
CA PHE A 17 -7.55 19.44 33.03
C PHE A 17 -6.37 18.81 32.26
N TRP A 18 -5.30 18.53 33.00
CA TRP A 18 -4.15 17.79 32.48
C TRP A 18 -4.61 16.34 32.25
N PHE A 19 -4.89 16.00 31.00
CA PHE A 19 -5.01 14.60 30.59
C PHE A 19 -3.59 14.01 30.50
N PRO A 20 -3.24 12.99 31.30
CA PRO A 20 -1.99 12.28 31.12
C PRO A 20 -2.15 11.35 29.91
N GLY A 21 -1.47 11.67 28.81
CA GLY A 21 -1.43 10.80 27.62
C GLY A 21 -1.48 11.50 26.26
N SER A 22 -1.26 12.81 26.17
CA SER A 22 -1.14 13.46 24.85
C SER A 22 0.26 13.20 24.29
N PHE A 23 0.37 12.24 23.36
CA PHE A 23 1.55 12.09 22.52
C PHE A 23 1.69 13.37 21.68
N THR A 24 2.81 14.09 21.84
CA THR A 24 3.04 15.36 21.14
C THR A 24 3.83 15.10 19.87
N LEU A 25 3.15 15.08 18.73
CA LEU A 25 3.82 15.14 17.43
C LEU A 25 4.52 16.51 17.28
N LEU A 26 5.60 16.55 16.50
CA LEU A 26 6.12 17.82 15.99
C LEU A 26 5.04 18.48 15.14
N GLU A 27 4.60 19.68 15.53
CA GLU A 27 3.63 20.50 14.78
C GLU A 27 4.21 21.11 13.48
N THR A 28 5.40 20.67 13.07
CA THR A 28 6.12 21.19 11.90
C THR A 28 6.15 20.16 10.77
N ASP A 29 6.45 20.60 9.55
CA ASP A 29 6.66 19.73 8.39
C ASP A 29 8.04 19.01 8.41
N GLY A 30 8.80 19.13 9.50
CA GLY A 30 10.12 18.54 9.63
C GLY A 30 11.17 19.08 8.66
N GLY A 31 10.93 20.24 8.02
CA GLY A 31 11.78 20.80 6.98
C GLY A 31 11.47 20.28 5.57
N TRP A 32 10.44 19.44 5.41
CA TRP A 32 9.97 18.90 4.13
C TRP A 32 8.98 19.84 3.44
N LEU A 33 9.42 21.08 3.22
CA LEU A 33 8.58 22.15 2.68
C LEU A 33 8.01 21.76 1.31
N THR A 34 6.69 21.90 1.18
CA THR A 34 5.99 21.87 -0.11
C THR A 34 5.53 23.28 -0.42
N SER A 35 5.83 23.79 -1.61
CA SER A 35 5.31 25.10 -1.99
C SER A 35 3.77 25.06 -1.99
N ARG A 36 3.10 26.12 -1.51
CA ARG A 36 1.64 26.18 -1.45
C ARG A 36 0.93 25.98 -2.80
N HIS A 37 1.63 26.23 -3.90
CA HIS A 37 1.11 26.03 -5.26
C HIS A 37 1.24 24.57 -5.73
N ALA A 38 2.07 23.78 -5.07
CA ALA A 38 2.29 22.36 -5.36
C ALA A 38 1.53 21.44 -4.39
N ALA A 39 1.13 21.93 -3.22
CA ALA A 39 0.28 21.18 -2.29
C ALA A 39 -1.11 20.96 -2.90
N LEU A 40 -1.56 19.72 -2.92
CA LEU A 40 -2.90 19.39 -3.39
C LEU A 40 -3.92 19.68 -2.28
N SER A 41 -5.05 20.27 -2.69
CA SER A 41 -6.15 20.56 -1.78
C SER A 41 -6.81 19.26 -1.34
N GLU A 42 -7.16 19.19 -0.07
CA GLU A 42 -8.00 18.12 0.45
C GLU A 42 -9.47 18.53 0.27
N ASP A 43 -10.28 17.66 -0.32
CA ASP A 43 -11.71 17.89 -0.48
C ASP A 43 -12.53 17.53 0.77
N GLY A 44 -11.87 17.03 1.82
CA GLY A 44 -12.44 16.61 3.09
C GLY A 44 -13.18 15.27 3.03
N SER A 45 -13.13 14.56 1.89
CA SER A 45 -13.76 13.24 1.76
C SER A 45 -13.01 12.21 2.60
N CYS A 46 -13.74 11.57 3.52
CA CYS A 46 -13.25 10.40 4.22
C CYS A 46 -14.40 9.44 4.55
N THR A 47 -14.26 8.21 4.07
CA THR A 47 -15.23 7.13 4.26
C THR A 47 -14.64 5.95 5.05
N VAL A 48 -13.34 6.01 5.36
CA VAL A 48 -12.67 5.04 6.24
C VAL A 48 -12.96 5.36 7.69
N GLU A 49 -13.36 4.36 8.47
CA GLU A 49 -13.60 4.52 9.90
C GLU A 49 -12.30 4.81 10.66
N ARG A 50 -12.37 5.74 11.63
CA ARG A 50 -11.29 6.02 12.58
C ARG A 50 -11.57 5.35 13.93
N ARG A 51 -10.55 4.70 14.48
CA ARG A 51 -10.58 4.06 15.80
C ARG A 51 -9.38 4.53 16.62
N ASP A 52 -9.64 4.86 17.88
CA ASP A 52 -8.63 5.27 18.85
C ASP A 52 -8.03 4.06 19.60
N SER A 53 -7.26 4.36 20.65
CA SER A 53 -6.64 3.36 21.53
C SER A 53 -7.62 2.49 22.33
N SER A 54 -8.93 2.73 22.25
CA SER A 54 -9.95 1.83 22.81
C SER A 54 -10.13 0.54 22.01
N LEU A 55 -9.68 0.49 20.76
CA LEU A 55 -9.81 -0.70 19.92
C LEU A 55 -8.96 -1.85 20.48
N THR A 56 -9.62 -2.93 20.87
CA THR A 56 -8.91 -4.14 21.33
C THR A 56 -8.45 -4.99 20.14
N PHE A 57 -7.41 -5.81 20.37
CA PHE A 57 -6.95 -6.77 19.35
C PHE A 57 -8.07 -7.72 18.89
N ALA A 58 -8.93 -8.18 19.80
CA ALA A 58 -10.04 -9.07 19.45
C ALA A 58 -11.05 -8.38 18.51
N GLN A 59 -11.38 -7.11 18.78
CA GLN A 59 -12.23 -6.32 17.90
C GLN A 59 -11.55 -6.07 16.55
N PHE A 60 -10.24 -5.77 16.55
CA PHE A 60 -9.47 -5.61 15.33
C PHE A 60 -9.57 -6.84 14.41
N ILE A 61 -9.32 -8.03 14.97
CA ILE A 61 -9.39 -9.30 14.23
C ILE A 61 -10.80 -9.58 13.72
N GLN A 62 -11.83 -9.34 14.53
CA GLN A 62 -13.20 -9.67 14.16
C GLN A 62 -13.82 -8.68 13.16
N GLN A 63 -13.43 -7.40 13.20
CA GLN A 63 -14.14 -6.34 12.49
C GLN A 63 -13.37 -5.76 11.29
N TYR A 64 -12.04 -5.90 11.24
CA TYR A 64 -11.19 -5.22 10.24
C TYR A 64 -10.19 -6.14 9.54
N ALA A 65 -9.46 -6.97 10.27
CA ALA A 65 -8.31 -7.75 9.78
C ALA A 65 -8.54 -8.54 8.47
N PHE A 66 -9.77 -8.97 8.21
CA PHE A 66 -10.11 -9.77 7.02
C PHE A 66 -11.32 -9.22 6.26
N SER A 67 -11.71 -7.98 6.55
CA SER A 67 -12.98 -7.43 6.10
C SER A 67 -12.81 -6.08 5.43
N ARG A 68 -12.30 -5.06 6.15
CA ARG A 68 -12.29 -3.68 5.66
C ARG A 68 -11.18 -2.82 6.27
N PRO A 69 -10.76 -1.75 5.58
CA PRO A 69 -9.79 -0.79 6.08
C PRO A 69 -10.24 -0.06 7.35
N VAL A 70 -9.27 0.40 8.14
CA VAL A 70 -9.49 1.24 9.32
C VAL A 70 -8.31 2.17 9.53
N ILE A 71 -8.57 3.39 9.98
CA ILE A 71 -7.54 4.32 10.44
C ILE A 71 -7.44 4.23 11.95
N LEU A 72 -6.21 4.07 12.44
CA LEU A 72 -5.89 3.88 13.84
C LEU A 72 -5.17 5.11 14.38
N GLN A 73 -5.56 5.55 15.58
CA GLN A 73 -5.04 6.76 16.22
C GLN A 73 -4.63 6.49 17.66
N GLY A 74 -3.53 7.10 18.09
CA GLY A 74 -3.08 7.07 19.49
C GLY A 74 -2.65 5.69 20.00
N LEU A 75 -2.24 4.78 19.10
CA LEU A 75 -1.79 3.43 19.46
C LEU A 75 -0.30 3.34 19.77
N THR A 76 0.50 4.19 19.12
CA THR A 76 1.96 4.14 19.15
C THR A 76 2.51 5.52 19.47
N ASP A 77 3.64 5.55 20.18
CA ASP A 77 4.45 6.75 20.35
C ASP A 77 5.65 6.67 19.41
N ASN A 78 5.61 7.46 18.33
CA ASN A 78 6.66 7.58 17.34
C ASN A 78 7.35 8.95 17.41
N THR A 79 7.28 9.67 18.54
CA THR A 79 7.85 11.02 18.67
C THR A 79 9.35 11.05 18.38
N GLU A 80 10.12 10.08 18.91
CA GLU A 80 11.56 9.98 18.63
C GLU A 80 11.82 9.64 17.15
N PHE A 81 11.04 8.72 16.58
CA PHE A 81 11.14 8.34 15.17
C PHE A 81 10.87 9.56 14.26
N GLN A 82 9.80 10.30 14.53
CA GLN A 82 9.44 11.51 13.81
C GLN A 82 10.56 12.57 13.86
N ALA A 83 11.16 12.80 15.03
CA ALA A 83 12.28 13.74 15.16
C ALA A 83 13.50 13.34 14.30
N GLN A 84 13.77 12.04 14.18
CA GLN A 84 14.84 11.51 13.34
C GLN A 84 14.51 11.55 11.85
N CYS A 85 13.22 11.64 11.50
CA CYS A 85 12.74 11.75 10.12
C CYS A 85 12.72 13.19 9.59
N THR A 86 13.20 14.18 10.35
CA THR A 86 13.34 15.56 9.85
C THR A 86 14.39 15.63 8.74
N LYS A 87 14.24 16.57 7.81
CA LYS A 87 15.12 16.72 6.64
C LYS A 87 16.59 16.79 7.02
N ASP A 88 16.93 17.67 7.96
CA ASP A 88 18.31 17.88 8.39
C ASP A 88 18.90 16.64 9.05
N GLN A 89 18.12 15.91 9.87
CA GLN A 89 18.60 14.69 10.53
C GLN A 89 18.83 13.56 9.52
N LEU A 90 17.89 13.35 8.59
CA LEU A 90 18.06 12.33 7.56
C LEU A 90 19.22 12.65 6.62
N LEU A 91 19.41 13.91 6.21
CA LEU A 91 20.55 14.29 5.37
C LEU A 91 21.88 14.15 6.12
N ALA A 92 21.95 14.55 7.39
CA ALA A 92 23.17 14.45 8.18
C ALA A 92 23.65 13.00 8.38
N ILE A 93 22.71 12.05 8.50
CA ILE A 93 23.03 10.64 8.76
C ILE A 93 23.13 9.86 7.44
N PHE A 94 22.19 10.08 6.53
CA PHE A 94 21.98 9.23 5.35
C PHE A 94 22.31 9.91 4.01
N GLY A 95 22.69 11.20 3.97
CA GLY A 95 22.89 11.96 2.72
C GLY A 95 23.77 11.26 1.68
N GLU A 96 24.91 10.71 2.11
CA GLU A 96 25.86 9.99 1.25
C GLU A 96 25.49 8.53 0.99
N HIS A 97 24.47 8.00 1.68
CA HIS A 97 24.06 6.60 1.52
C HIS A 97 23.22 6.44 0.25
N LEU A 98 23.45 5.35 -0.47
CA LEU A 98 22.64 5.01 -1.63
C LEU A 98 21.21 4.67 -1.20
N VAL A 99 20.25 5.29 -1.87
CA VAL A 99 18.83 4.92 -1.85
C VAL A 99 18.44 4.36 -3.20
N ARG A 100 17.51 3.41 -3.18
CA ARG A 100 16.91 2.85 -4.38
C ARG A 100 15.59 3.56 -4.66
N LEU A 101 15.54 4.31 -5.74
CA LEU A 101 14.30 4.88 -6.25
C LEU A 101 13.58 3.87 -7.14
N SER A 102 12.26 3.99 -7.17
CA SER A 102 11.39 3.15 -8.00
C SER A 102 10.48 4.00 -8.85
N THR A 103 10.08 3.49 -10.02
CA THR A 103 9.04 4.15 -10.81
C THR A 103 7.69 4.12 -10.13
N ALA A 104 6.93 5.20 -10.25
CA ALA A 104 5.61 5.40 -9.65
C ALA A 104 4.46 4.74 -10.43
N ASN A 105 4.74 3.80 -11.32
CA ASN A 105 3.71 2.98 -11.96
C ASN A 105 3.41 1.69 -11.16
N THR A 106 2.33 1.01 -11.51
CA THR A 106 1.77 -0.15 -10.78
C THR A 106 2.80 -1.21 -10.39
N TYR A 107 3.79 -1.45 -11.24
CA TYR A 107 4.77 -2.52 -11.06
C TYR A 107 6.14 -2.05 -10.59
N SER A 108 6.42 -0.74 -10.65
CA SER A 108 7.67 -0.15 -10.15
C SER A 108 8.97 -0.83 -10.62
N TYR A 109 8.99 -1.40 -11.83
CA TYR A 109 10.09 -2.28 -12.27
C TYR A 109 11.42 -1.58 -12.49
N HIS A 110 11.40 -0.31 -12.91
CA HIS A 110 12.63 0.42 -13.13
C HIS A 110 13.12 1.00 -11.80
N LYS A 111 14.39 0.75 -11.50
CA LYS A 111 15.05 1.12 -10.24
C LYS A 111 16.32 1.90 -10.54
N VAL A 112 16.57 2.93 -9.74
CA VAL A 112 17.78 3.77 -9.85
C VAL A 112 18.37 3.93 -8.46
N ASP A 113 19.67 3.67 -8.32
CA ASP A 113 20.40 3.86 -7.07
C ASP A 113 21.22 5.16 -7.16
N LEU A 114 21.08 6.04 -6.17
CA LEU A 114 21.84 7.29 -6.05
C LEU A 114 21.96 7.72 -4.58
N PRO A 115 22.89 8.63 -4.23
CA PRO A 115 22.95 9.22 -2.89
C PRO A 115 21.62 9.85 -2.48
N PHE A 116 21.23 9.66 -1.22
CA PHE A 116 20.00 10.22 -0.67
C PHE A 116 19.96 11.75 -0.81
N GLN A 117 21.09 12.42 -0.63
CA GLN A 117 21.17 13.87 -0.79
C GLN A 117 20.89 14.29 -2.24
N GLU A 118 21.41 13.57 -3.23
CA GLU A 118 21.14 13.85 -4.65
C GLU A 118 19.64 13.69 -4.97
N TYR A 119 18.98 12.68 -4.39
CA TYR A 119 17.52 12.54 -4.50
C TYR A 119 16.79 13.77 -3.93
N VAL A 120 17.13 14.17 -2.70
CA VAL A 120 16.46 15.27 -2.00
C VAL A 120 16.69 16.62 -2.69
N ASP A 121 17.88 16.86 -3.24
CA ASP A 121 18.26 18.14 -3.83
C ASP A 121 17.77 18.31 -5.29
N HIS A 122 17.59 17.21 -6.03
CA HIS A 122 17.37 17.28 -7.48
C HIS A 122 16.16 16.53 -8.01
N LEU A 123 15.62 15.55 -7.29
CA LEU A 123 14.54 14.68 -7.78
C LEU A 123 13.29 14.70 -6.89
N LEU A 124 13.39 15.18 -5.65
CA LEU A 124 12.26 15.33 -4.75
C LEU A 124 11.45 16.59 -5.10
N GLU A 125 10.71 16.51 -6.20
CA GLU A 125 9.89 17.60 -6.72
C GLU A 125 8.42 17.21 -6.89
N PRO A 126 7.50 18.18 -7.05
CA PRO A 126 6.10 17.89 -7.35
C PRO A 126 5.95 17.12 -8.66
N GLN A 127 5.01 16.18 -8.68
CA GLN A 127 4.63 15.41 -9.86
C GLN A 127 4.19 16.32 -11.01
N ASP A 128 4.87 16.24 -12.16
CA ASP A 128 4.39 16.84 -13.39
C ASP A 128 3.11 16.11 -13.85
N PRO A 129 1.95 16.80 -13.97
CA PRO A 129 0.69 16.20 -14.41
C PRO A 129 0.73 15.58 -15.81
N SER A 130 1.70 15.98 -16.64
CA SER A 130 1.87 15.48 -18.02
C SER A 130 2.74 14.23 -18.11
N SER A 131 3.52 13.93 -17.07
CA SER A 131 4.45 12.79 -17.06
C SER A 131 3.75 11.46 -16.73
N LEU A 132 4.33 10.36 -17.22
CA LEU A 132 3.85 9.02 -16.90
C LEU A 132 4.39 8.56 -15.55
N GLY A 133 3.66 7.65 -14.88
CA GLY A 133 4.14 7.04 -13.64
C GLY A 133 5.42 6.22 -13.86
N SER A 134 5.64 5.73 -15.08
CA SER A 134 6.88 5.06 -15.48
C SER A 134 8.09 5.98 -15.61
N GLU A 135 7.89 7.29 -15.62
CA GLU A 135 8.94 8.32 -15.74
C GLU A 135 9.21 9.03 -14.40
N THR A 136 8.28 8.90 -13.45
CA THR A 136 8.43 9.45 -12.10
C THR A 136 9.18 8.49 -11.20
N LEU A 137 10.31 8.93 -10.65
CA LEU A 137 11.08 8.22 -9.64
C LEU A 137 10.80 8.79 -8.26
N TYR A 138 10.60 7.92 -7.27
CA TYR A 138 10.52 8.34 -5.88
C TYR A 138 11.05 7.26 -4.93
N PHE A 139 11.42 7.69 -3.71
CA PHE A 139 12.01 6.79 -2.73
C PHE A 139 10.90 6.08 -1.96
N PHE A 140 10.72 4.79 -2.24
CA PHE A 140 9.76 3.95 -1.56
C PHE A 140 10.21 2.49 -1.56
N GLY A 141 10.40 1.95 -0.35
CA GLY A 141 10.79 0.56 -0.17
C GLY A 141 12.20 0.28 -0.65
N ASP A 142 12.50 -1.01 -0.81
CA ASP A 142 13.84 -1.53 -1.12
C ASP A 142 14.95 -0.96 -0.21
N ASN A 143 14.58 -0.59 1.03
CA ASN A 143 15.50 0.04 1.95
C ASN A 143 16.61 -0.95 2.34
N ASN A 144 17.84 -0.48 2.41
CA ASN A 144 18.94 -1.29 2.94
C ASN A 144 18.83 -1.36 4.48
N PHE A 145 18.24 -2.44 5.01
CA PHE A 145 17.99 -2.62 6.45
C PHE A 145 19.25 -2.63 7.32
N THR A 146 20.43 -2.87 6.74
CA THR A 146 21.70 -2.74 7.46
C THR A 146 22.06 -1.26 7.64
N GLN A 147 21.97 -0.47 6.56
CA GLN A 147 22.27 0.96 6.58
C GLN A 147 21.22 1.75 7.37
N TRP A 148 19.94 1.51 7.09
CA TRP A 148 18.80 2.22 7.69
C TRP A 148 18.32 1.61 9.03
N GLY A 149 18.98 0.54 9.49
CA GLY A 149 18.54 -0.22 10.65
C GLY A 149 18.52 0.59 11.96
N SER A 150 19.37 1.62 12.11
CA SER A 150 19.35 2.52 13.26
C SER A 150 18.05 3.33 13.33
N LEU A 151 17.53 3.77 12.18
CA LEU A 151 16.26 4.47 12.08
C LEU A 151 15.09 3.52 12.35
N PHE A 152 15.07 2.34 11.72
CA PHE A 152 13.98 1.37 11.87
C PHE A 152 13.83 0.81 13.28
N LYS A 153 14.90 0.76 14.07
CA LYS A 153 14.84 0.37 15.49
C LYS A 153 14.08 1.36 16.36
N LYS A 154 13.91 2.61 15.91
CA LYS A 154 13.18 3.66 16.63
C LYS A 154 11.69 3.68 16.29
N TYR A 155 11.28 3.00 15.21
CA TYR A 155 9.88 2.93 14.83
C TYR A 155 9.12 1.92 15.69
N ASN A 156 8.01 2.36 16.26
CA ASN A 156 7.08 1.55 17.03
C ASN A 156 5.84 1.24 16.17
N PRO A 157 5.70 0.01 15.63
CA PRO A 157 4.57 -0.34 14.76
C PRO A 157 3.28 -0.57 15.58
N PRO A 158 2.10 -0.48 14.94
CA PRO A 158 0.83 -0.81 15.59
C PRO A 158 0.84 -2.21 16.22
N PRO A 159 0.24 -2.42 17.41
CA PRO A 159 0.30 -3.69 18.14
C PRO A 159 -0.63 -4.79 17.57
N PHE A 160 -1.20 -4.59 16.38
CA PHE A 160 -2.22 -5.47 15.80
C PHE A 160 -1.65 -6.40 14.72
N GLY A 161 -0.84 -7.37 15.15
CA GLY A 161 -0.28 -8.37 14.22
C GLY A 161 -1.33 -9.35 13.67
N ILE A 162 -1.20 -9.72 12.39
CA ILE A 162 -2.01 -10.79 11.80
C ILE A 162 -1.34 -12.16 12.07
N PRO A 163 -2.03 -13.14 12.66
CA PRO A 163 -1.45 -14.44 12.95
C PRO A 163 -0.85 -15.12 11.71
N GLY A 164 0.39 -15.60 11.82
CA GLY A 164 1.09 -16.29 10.72
C GLY A 164 1.77 -15.36 9.71
N THR A 165 1.77 -14.05 9.97
CA THR A 165 2.48 -13.06 9.15
C THR A 165 3.72 -12.51 9.86
N THR A 166 4.65 -11.98 9.08
CA THR A 166 5.80 -11.21 9.57
C THR A 166 5.82 -9.85 8.90
N GLY A 167 6.03 -8.79 9.68
CA GLY A 167 6.14 -7.44 9.18
C GLY A 167 7.47 -7.17 8.47
N ALA A 168 7.40 -6.52 7.31
CA ALA A 168 8.54 -5.94 6.60
C ALA A 168 8.30 -4.43 6.41
N TYR A 169 9.28 -3.61 6.80
CA TYR A 169 9.16 -2.16 6.68
C TYR A 169 9.48 -1.67 5.27
N SER A 170 8.78 -0.63 4.86
CA SER A 170 9.04 0.14 3.65
C SER A 170 8.93 1.61 4.01
N PHE A 171 10.09 2.24 4.16
CA PHE A 171 10.21 3.67 4.41
C PHE A 171 10.36 4.42 3.09
N GLY A 172 9.78 5.61 3.01
CA GLY A 172 9.82 6.41 1.81
C GLY A 172 9.66 7.90 2.05
N ILE A 173 10.14 8.66 1.07
CA ILE A 173 9.98 10.10 0.95
C ILE A 173 9.58 10.38 -0.49
N ALA A 174 8.57 11.21 -0.68
CA ALA A 174 7.99 11.45 -1.99
C ALA A 174 7.48 12.88 -2.13
N GLY A 175 7.60 13.45 -3.32
CA GLY A 175 7.09 14.80 -3.62
C GLY A 175 5.57 14.82 -3.75
N SER A 176 4.98 16.01 -3.65
CA SER A 176 3.53 16.21 -3.84
C SER A 176 3.06 15.71 -5.21
N GLY A 177 1.84 15.18 -5.28
CA GLY A 177 1.21 14.63 -6.48
C GLY A 177 1.74 13.25 -6.92
N SER A 178 2.86 12.78 -6.35
CA SER A 178 3.34 11.43 -6.61
C SER A 178 2.51 10.38 -5.85
N GLY A 179 2.68 9.10 -6.20
CA GLY A 179 2.05 7.97 -5.51
C GLY A 179 1.99 6.74 -6.39
N VAL A 180 1.40 5.65 -5.90
CA VAL A 180 1.28 4.41 -6.67
C VAL A 180 -0.16 4.23 -7.15
N PRO A 181 -0.39 3.94 -8.45
CA PRO A 181 -1.69 3.57 -8.99
C PRO A 181 -2.27 2.33 -8.32
N PHE A 182 -3.51 1.97 -8.68
CA PHE A 182 -4.17 0.82 -8.09
C PHE A 182 -3.36 -0.47 -8.27
N HIS A 183 -3.11 -1.13 -7.15
CA HIS A 183 -2.52 -2.46 -7.07
C HIS A 183 -3.05 -3.16 -5.82
N TRP A 184 -2.64 -4.40 -5.58
CA TRP A 184 -2.96 -5.12 -4.36
C TRP A 184 -1.84 -6.10 -4.01
N HIS A 185 -1.76 -6.46 -2.75
CA HIS A 185 -0.86 -7.46 -2.19
C HIS A 185 -1.40 -7.91 -0.83
N GLY A 186 -0.54 -8.53 -0.02
CA GLY A 186 -0.84 -8.89 1.37
C GLY A 186 -1.31 -7.70 2.23
N PRO A 187 -1.87 -7.96 3.43
CA PRO A 187 -2.33 -6.91 4.31
C PRO A 187 -1.15 -6.05 4.80
N GLY A 188 -1.45 -4.83 5.24
CA GLY A 188 -0.41 -3.95 5.74
C GLY A 188 -0.91 -2.75 6.51
N PHE A 189 0.06 -2.06 7.11
CA PHE A 189 -0.11 -0.78 7.78
C PHE A 189 0.62 0.31 7.01
N SER A 190 0.11 1.54 7.02
CA SER A 190 0.80 2.72 6.50
C SER A 190 0.62 3.91 7.43
N GLU A 191 1.73 4.50 7.84
CA GLU A 191 1.80 5.66 8.73
C GLU A 191 2.49 6.82 8.00
N VAL A 192 1.91 8.01 8.13
CA VAL A 192 2.54 9.25 7.67
C VAL A 192 3.27 9.89 8.84
N ILE A 193 4.51 10.32 8.61
CA ILE A 193 5.38 10.94 9.62
C ILE A 193 5.42 12.45 9.43
N PHE A 194 5.52 12.88 8.17
CA PHE A 194 5.37 14.27 7.72
C PHE A 194 4.56 14.30 6.42
N GLY A 195 3.82 15.39 6.19
CA GLY A 195 2.96 15.56 5.02
C GLY A 195 1.60 14.89 5.17
N ARG A 196 0.93 14.64 4.05
CA ARG A 196 -0.41 14.03 3.99
C ARG A 196 -0.47 13.06 2.81
N LYS A 197 -1.07 11.91 3.03
CA LYS A 197 -1.24 10.88 1.97
C LYS A 197 -2.70 10.50 1.85
N HIS A 198 -3.26 10.68 0.66
CA HIS A 198 -4.61 10.26 0.34
C HIS A 198 -4.61 8.83 -0.22
N TRP A 199 -5.57 8.04 0.25
CA TRP A 199 -5.74 6.64 -0.13
C TRP A 199 -7.07 6.43 -0.81
N PHE A 200 -7.05 5.71 -1.93
CA PHE A 200 -8.24 5.22 -2.63
C PHE A 200 -8.26 3.69 -2.54
N LEU A 201 -9.35 3.12 -2.07
CA LEU A 201 -9.47 1.72 -1.69
C LEU A 201 -10.70 1.09 -2.34
N TYR A 202 -10.54 -0.10 -2.92
CA TYR A 202 -11.66 -0.94 -3.33
C TYR A 202 -11.53 -2.34 -2.73
N PRO A 203 -12.66 -2.97 -2.37
CA PRO A 203 -12.64 -4.35 -1.90
C PRO A 203 -12.20 -5.29 -3.05
N PRO A 204 -11.68 -6.48 -2.73
CA PRO A 204 -11.09 -7.39 -3.73
C PRO A 204 -12.01 -7.75 -4.91
N GLU A 205 -13.31 -7.80 -4.68
CA GLU A 205 -14.35 -8.10 -5.66
C GLU A 205 -14.69 -6.95 -6.62
N LYS A 206 -14.20 -5.73 -6.35
CA LYS A 206 -14.47 -4.54 -7.17
C LYS A 206 -13.17 -4.03 -7.79
N THR A 207 -12.88 -4.53 -9.00
CA THR A 207 -11.71 -4.08 -9.77
C THR A 207 -11.89 -2.62 -10.23
N PRO A 208 -10.97 -1.70 -9.88
CA PRO A 208 -11.03 -0.33 -10.37
C PRO A 208 -10.67 -0.23 -11.84
N ALA A 209 -11.24 0.76 -12.54
CA ALA A 209 -10.80 1.14 -13.88
C ALA A 209 -9.64 2.14 -13.77
N PHE A 210 -8.46 1.75 -14.26
CA PHE A 210 -7.26 2.59 -14.31
C PHE A 210 -6.28 2.11 -15.37
N HIS A 211 -5.30 2.95 -15.71
CA HIS A 211 -4.20 2.57 -16.62
C HIS A 211 -2.91 2.36 -15.81
N PRO A 212 -2.25 1.19 -15.90
CA PRO A 212 -1.19 0.83 -14.95
C PRO A 212 0.09 1.68 -15.04
N ASN A 213 0.32 2.35 -16.18
CA ASN A 213 1.45 3.26 -16.39
C ASN A 213 1.11 4.75 -16.18
N LYS A 214 -0.17 5.11 -15.97
CA LYS A 214 -0.52 6.49 -15.64
C LYS A 214 -0.33 6.71 -14.14
N THR A 215 -0.06 7.96 -13.74
CA THR A 215 0.06 8.34 -12.34
C THR A 215 -1.31 8.30 -11.64
N THR A 216 -1.30 8.12 -10.30
CA THR A 216 -2.52 8.33 -9.50
C THR A 216 -3.05 9.74 -9.68
N LEU A 217 -2.18 10.74 -9.84
CA LEU A 217 -2.58 12.13 -10.08
C LEU A 217 -3.39 12.29 -11.36
N SER A 218 -2.95 11.73 -12.50
CA SER A 218 -3.74 11.78 -13.74
C SER A 218 -5.08 11.05 -13.55
N TRP A 219 -5.10 9.89 -12.89
CA TRP A 219 -6.36 9.22 -12.59
C TRP A 219 -7.30 10.08 -11.72
N PHE A 220 -6.76 10.75 -10.70
CA PHE A 220 -7.51 11.62 -9.80
C PHE A 220 -8.04 12.88 -10.47
N LEU A 221 -7.31 13.45 -11.43
CA LEU A 221 -7.74 14.64 -12.17
C LEU A 221 -8.70 14.29 -13.31
N ASP A 222 -8.42 13.22 -14.05
CA ASP A 222 -9.09 12.93 -15.31
C ASP A 222 -10.26 11.95 -15.16
N THR A 223 -10.15 10.98 -14.24
CA THR A 223 -11.11 9.86 -14.11
C THR A 223 -12.00 10.05 -12.90
N TYR A 224 -11.42 10.27 -11.72
CA TYR A 224 -12.14 10.34 -10.45
C TYR A 224 -13.35 11.31 -10.45
N PRO A 225 -13.29 12.53 -11.03
CA PRO A 225 -14.42 13.47 -11.03
C PRO A 225 -15.62 12.96 -11.83
N SER A 226 -15.39 12.08 -12.80
CA SER A 226 -16.43 11.51 -13.67
C SER A 226 -17.10 10.25 -13.10
N LEU A 227 -16.53 9.67 -12.03
CA LEU A 227 -17.07 8.45 -11.43
C LEU A 227 -18.44 8.71 -10.79
N PRO A 228 -19.46 7.87 -11.07
CA PRO A 228 -20.71 7.95 -10.36
C PRO A 228 -20.53 7.54 -8.88
N PRO A 229 -21.43 7.98 -7.96
CA PRO A 229 -21.26 7.73 -6.52
C PRO A 229 -21.06 6.27 -6.12
N TRP A 230 -21.67 5.31 -6.81
CA TRP A 230 -21.51 3.87 -6.53
C TRP A 230 -20.19 3.28 -7.05
N GLU A 231 -19.52 3.97 -7.98
CA GLU A 231 -18.19 3.60 -8.46
C GLU A 231 -17.07 4.28 -7.69
N LYS A 232 -17.35 5.33 -6.91
CA LYS A 232 -16.34 5.97 -6.06
C LYS A 232 -15.64 4.97 -5.12
N PRO A 233 -14.34 5.19 -4.85
CA PRO A 233 -13.58 4.36 -3.91
C PRO A 233 -14.03 4.62 -2.46
N VAL A 234 -13.69 3.69 -1.57
CA VAL A 234 -13.51 4.04 -0.17
C VAL A 234 -12.23 4.86 -0.10
N GLU A 235 -12.29 6.05 0.47
CA GLU A 235 -11.15 6.98 0.44
C GLU A 235 -10.99 7.73 1.75
N CYS A 236 -9.76 8.16 2.02
CA CYS A 236 -9.45 9.06 3.12
C CYS A 236 -8.01 9.59 3.01
N THR A 237 -7.78 10.81 3.49
CA THR A 237 -6.43 11.31 3.80
C THR A 237 -5.99 10.84 5.17
N ILE A 238 -4.78 10.29 5.26
CA ILE A 238 -4.08 10.05 6.53
C ILE A 238 -3.05 11.14 6.82
N HIS A 239 -3.02 11.55 8.08
CA HIS A 239 -2.20 12.64 8.62
C HIS A 239 -1.09 12.08 9.53
N PRO A 240 -0.12 12.93 9.93
CA PRO A 240 0.89 12.54 10.91
C PRO A 240 0.27 11.93 12.17
N GLY A 241 0.76 10.77 12.58
CA GLY A 241 0.27 10.00 13.73
C GLY A 241 -1.01 9.18 13.49
N GLU A 242 -1.55 9.18 12.27
CA GLU A 242 -2.59 8.25 11.85
C GLU A 242 -1.98 7.05 11.12
N VAL A 243 -2.50 5.85 11.41
CA VAL A 243 -2.07 4.62 10.74
C VAL A 243 -3.24 3.98 10.00
N LEU A 244 -3.16 3.89 8.67
CA LEU A 244 -4.12 3.10 7.89
C LEU A 244 -3.75 1.62 7.97
N TYR A 245 -4.72 0.78 8.30
CA TYR A 245 -4.68 -0.65 8.01
C TYR A 245 -5.49 -0.95 6.75
N PHE A 246 -4.90 -1.72 5.83
CA PHE A 246 -5.61 -2.28 4.66
C PHE A 246 -5.55 -3.82 4.68
N PRO A 247 -6.68 -4.52 4.46
CA PRO A 247 -6.70 -5.99 4.47
C PRO A 247 -6.08 -6.61 3.20
N ASP A 248 -5.88 -7.93 3.26
CA ASP A 248 -5.37 -8.73 2.15
C ASP A 248 -6.16 -8.50 0.85
N ARG A 249 -5.45 -8.33 -0.26
CA ARG A 249 -5.98 -8.17 -1.63
C ARG A 249 -6.88 -6.95 -1.87
N TRP A 250 -6.99 -6.02 -0.92
CA TRP A 250 -7.67 -4.76 -1.19
C TRP A 250 -6.93 -3.98 -2.26
N TRP A 251 -7.64 -3.57 -3.30
CA TRP A 251 -7.09 -2.66 -4.30
C TRP A 251 -6.84 -1.32 -3.63
N HIS A 252 -5.65 -0.76 -3.83
CA HIS A 252 -5.31 0.54 -3.26
C HIS A 252 -4.44 1.36 -4.22
N ALA A 253 -4.75 2.65 -4.30
CA ALA A 253 -3.90 3.67 -4.90
C ALA A 253 -3.57 4.73 -3.84
N THR A 254 -2.40 5.35 -3.97
CA THR A 254 -1.93 6.39 -3.05
C THR A 254 -1.61 7.67 -3.81
N LEU A 255 -1.82 8.81 -3.15
CA LEU A 255 -1.50 10.14 -3.63
C LEU A 255 -0.92 10.97 -2.48
N ASN A 256 0.33 11.40 -2.60
CA ASN A 256 0.94 12.33 -1.65
C ASN A 256 0.39 13.73 -1.94
N LEU A 257 -0.28 14.36 -0.98
CA LEU A 257 -0.85 15.70 -1.15
C LEU A 257 0.19 16.81 -0.89
N ASP A 258 1.24 16.46 -0.14
CA ASP A 258 2.42 17.27 0.11
C ASP A 258 3.66 16.37 -0.02
N THR A 259 4.85 16.96 0.02
CA THR A 259 6.09 16.22 0.29
C THR A 259 5.90 15.42 1.58
N SER A 260 5.93 14.10 1.44
CA SER A 260 5.50 13.19 2.49
C SER A 260 6.63 12.25 2.87
N VAL A 261 6.84 12.10 4.18
CA VAL A 261 7.67 11.05 4.77
C VAL A 261 6.75 10.03 5.39
N PHE A 262 6.93 8.77 5.07
CA PHE A 262 6.00 7.72 5.45
C PHE A 262 6.70 6.38 5.62
N ILE A 263 6.06 5.50 6.38
CA ILE A 263 6.50 4.12 6.58
C ILE A 263 5.30 3.19 6.46
N SER A 264 5.49 2.11 5.72
CA SER A 264 4.53 1.02 5.63
C SER A 264 5.11 -0.26 6.23
N THR A 265 4.24 -1.08 6.82
CA THR A 265 4.56 -2.43 7.27
C THR A 265 3.75 -3.42 6.44
N PHE A 266 4.41 -4.15 5.55
CA PHE A 266 3.80 -5.22 4.78
C PHE A 266 3.82 -6.51 5.60
N LEU A 267 2.68 -7.21 5.67
CA LEU A 267 2.52 -8.41 6.48
C LEU A 267 2.55 -9.65 5.58
N ASP A 268 3.75 -10.20 5.39
CA ASP A 268 3.93 -11.38 4.54
C ASP A 268 3.62 -12.66 5.30
N GLY A 269 2.91 -13.58 4.66
CA GLY A 269 2.67 -14.91 5.23
C GLY A 269 3.94 -15.76 5.25
N ALA A 270 4.18 -16.50 6.33
CA ALA A 270 5.32 -17.43 6.43
C ALA A 270 5.36 -18.55 5.35
N ARG A 271 4.30 -18.68 4.53
CA ARG A 271 4.21 -19.68 3.44
C ARG A 271 4.70 -19.19 2.07
N GLU A 272 4.90 -17.89 1.88
CA GLU A 272 5.27 -17.35 0.57
C GLU A 272 6.78 -17.53 0.27
N LYS A 273 7.61 -17.65 1.31
CA LYS A 273 9.06 -17.85 1.18
C LYS A 273 9.49 -19.25 0.66
N GLN A 274 8.54 -20.14 0.31
CA GLN A 274 8.87 -21.49 -0.18
C GLN A 274 8.61 -21.70 -1.68
N PHE A 275 8.11 -20.70 -2.41
CA PHE A 275 8.00 -20.76 -3.87
C PHE A 275 8.56 -19.48 -4.50
N PRO A 276 9.74 -19.51 -5.15
CA PRO A 276 10.14 -18.37 -5.96
C PRO A 276 9.13 -18.20 -7.10
N SER A 277 8.79 -16.94 -7.39
CA SER A 277 7.91 -16.53 -8.47
C SER A 277 8.27 -17.21 -9.79
N LEU A 278 7.47 -18.19 -10.20
CA LEU A 278 7.41 -18.61 -11.59
C LEU A 278 6.21 -17.89 -12.21
N SER A 279 6.50 -16.76 -12.86
CA SER A 279 5.58 -16.15 -13.82
C SER A 279 5.47 -17.08 -15.03
N PHE A 280 4.55 -18.03 -15.00
CA PHE A 280 4.10 -18.71 -16.21
C PHE A 280 2.91 -17.93 -16.76
N TYR A 281 3.19 -17.09 -17.73
CA TYR A 281 2.20 -16.67 -18.72
C TYR A 281 1.99 -17.86 -19.64
N ASP A 282 0.84 -18.51 -19.54
CA ASP A 282 0.24 -19.12 -20.74
C ASP A 282 -1.28 -19.06 -20.63
N GLY A 283 -1.89 -18.50 -21.67
CA GLY A 283 -3.29 -18.09 -21.66
C GLY A 283 -4.22 -19.28 -21.51
N ASN A 284 -4.91 -19.36 -20.38
CA ASN A 284 -6.22 -20.00 -20.26
C ASN A 284 -6.94 -19.44 -19.02
N ILE A 285 -8.22 -19.13 -19.20
CA ILE A 285 -9.11 -18.54 -18.21
C ILE A 285 -9.26 -19.51 -17.02
N PHE A 286 -8.89 -19.07 -15.81
CA PHE A 286 -9.16 -19.81 -14.58
C PHE A 286 -10.35 -19.20 -13.83
N HIS A 287 -11.29 -20.05 -13.42
CA HIS A 287 -12.34 -19.69 -12.46
C HIS A 287 -11.73 -19.54 -11.05
N PRO A 288 -12.08 -18.50 -10.27
CA PRO A 288 -11.56 -18.35 -8.92
C PRO A 288 -12.07 -19.48 -8.01
N VAL A 289 -11.14 -20.14 -7.30
CA VAL A 289 -11.47 -21.05 -6.20
C VAL A 289 -11.56 -20.22 -4.92
N TRP A 290 -12.74 -20.19 -4.31
CA TRP A 290 -12.97 -19.52 -3.04
C TRP A 290 -12.52 -20.42 -1.88
N ILE A 291 -11.65 -19.88 -1.04
CA ILE A 291 -11.21 -20.54 0.19
C ILE A 291 -11.91 -19.86 1.35
N LYS A 292 -12.72 -20.61 2.10
CA LYS A 292 -13.27 -20.14 3.37
C LYS A 292 -12.30 -20.54 4.49
N ALA A 293 -11.78 -19.56 5.21
CA ALA A 293 -11.03 -19.79 6.44
C ALA A 293 -11.96 -19.54 7.63
N GLU A 294 -12.26 -20.58 8.41
CA GLU A 294 -12.91 -20.42 9.71
C GLU A 294 -11.84 -20.41 10.81
N VAL A 295 -11.77 -19.29 11.52
CA VAL A 295 -10.88 -19.11 12.67
C VAL A 295 -11.70 -19.32 13.93
N SER A 296 -11.39 -20.37 14.69
CA SER A 296 -12.01 -20.63 16.00
C SER A 296 -10.98 -20.54 17.11
N LEU A 297 -11.33 -19.82 18.17
CA LEU A 297 -10.51 -19.69 19.38
C LEU A 297 -10.87 -20.85 20.32
N LEU A 298 -9.90 -21.75 20.57
CA LEU A 298 -10.09 -22.86 21.50
C LEU A 298 -9.38 -22.59 22.83
N PRO A 299 -10.03 -22.92 23.98
CA PRO A 299 -9.38 -22.80 25.27
C PRO A 299 -8.18 -23.76 25.38
N GLY A 300 -7.03 -23.24 25.83
CA GLY A 300 -5.80 -24.01 25.97
C GLY A 300 -5.88 -25.12 27.01
N ARG A 301 -5.34 -26.31 26.72
CA ARG A 301 -5.16 -27.39 27.70
C ARG A 301 -4.06 -27.00 28.70
N ARG A 302 -4.36 -27.03 30.00
CA ARG A 302 -3.33 -27.06 31.05
C ARG A 302 -2.68 -28.44 31.06
N SER A 303 -1.40 -28.53 30.74
CA SER A 303 -0.59 -29.70 31.10
C SER A 303 -0.28 -29.62 32.59
N GLY A 304 -0.86 -30.51 33.37
CA GLY A 304 -0.55 -30.63 34.79
C GLY A 304 0.82 -31.28 34.99
N SER A 305 1.85 -30.49 35.31
CA SER A 305 2.94 -30.93 36.16
C SER A 305 2.69 -30.33 37.54
N LYS A 306 2.57 -31.20 38.56
CA LYS A 306 2.60 -30.76 39.96
C LYS A 306 3.98 -30.16 40.21
N GLU A 307 4.06 -28.85 40.44
CA GLU A 307 4.75 -28.28 41.60
C GLU A 307 4.66 -26.74 41.63
N ASP A 308 4.53 -26.28 42.87
CA ASP A 308 4.67 -24.96 43.47
C ASP A 308 3.64 -23.82 43.27
N HIS A 309 3.04 -23.48 44.41
CA HIS A 309 2.21 -22.32 44.66
C HIS A 309 3.06 -21.04 44.71
N ARG A 310 2.94 -20.18 43.69
CA ARG A 310 2.90 -18.71 43.90
C ARG A 310 2.29 -17.98 42.71
N SER A 311 1.05 -17.55 42.90
CA SER A 311 0.38 -16.37 42.34
C SER A 311 1.10 -15.56 41.25
N ARG A 312 0.68 -15.72 39.99
CA ARG A 312 0.39 -14.64 39.03
C ARG A 312 -0.75 -15.07 38.12
N GLU A 313 -1.75 -14.21 37.98
CA GLU A 313 -2.93 -14.39 37.13
C GLU A 313 -2.49 -14.28 35.66
N ALA A 314 -2.04 -15.39 35.08
CA ALA A 314 -1.68 -15.47 33.67
C ALA A 314 -2.91 -15.87 32.84
N THR A 315 -3.28 -15.03 31.89
CA THR A 315 -4.28 -15.32 30.85
C THR A 315 -3.91 -16.65 30.16
N PRO A 316 -4.81 -17.64 30.07
CA PRO A 316 -4.47 -18.93 29.48
C PRO A 316 -4.11 -18.79 27.99
N PRO A 317 -3.15 -19.57 27.48
CA PRO A 317 -2.78 -19.51 26.07
C PRO A 317 -3.98 -19.91 25.20
N VAL A 318 -4.36 -19.02 24.28
CA VAL A 318 -5.40 -19.28 23.29
C VAL A 318 -4.78 -20.04 22.12
N ARG A 319 -5.36 -21.19 21.76
CA ARG A 319 -4.95 -21.92 20.55
C ARG A 319 -5.84 -21.47 19.40
N ILE A 320 -5.20 -21.05 18.31
CA ILE A 320 -5.87 -20.71 17.05
C ILE A 320 -5.88 -21.97 16.19
N LYS A 321 -7.08 -22.46 15.85
CA LYS A 321 -7.24 -23.51 14.85
C LYS A 321 -7.85 -22.87 13.60
N ALA A 322 -7.13 -22.97 12.48
CA ALA A 322 -7.62 -22.58 11.18
C ALA A 322 -7.97 -23.85 10.40
N GLU A 323 -9.25 -24.01 10.04
CA GLU A 323 -9.67 -25.06 9.13
C GLU A 323 -9.88 -24.46 7.74
N VAL A 324 -9.27 -25.08 6.74
CA VAL A 324 -9.33 -24.68 5.33
C VAL A 324 -10.22 -25.69 4.63
N SER A 325 -11.33 -25.22 4.06
CA SER A 325 -12.24 -26.07 3.27
C SER A 325 -12.42 -25.48 1.87
N LEU A 326 -12.38 -26.36 0.87
CA LEU A 326 -12.66 -26.04 -0.52
C LEU A 326 -14.18 -26.02 -0.70
N LEU A 327 -14.73 -24.91 -1.20
CA LEU A 327 -16.14 -24.88 -1.59
C LEU A 327 -16.30 -25.49 -2.99
N PRO A 328 -17.21 -26.46 -3.21
CA PRO A 328 -17.49 -26.94 -4.55
C PRO A 328 -18.10 -25.79 -5.38
N GLY A 329 -17.55 -25.57 -6.57
CA GLY A 329 -18.03 -24.54 -7.49
C GLY A 329 -19.49 -24.76 -7.86
N ARG A 330 -20.32 -23.73 -7.72
CA ARG A 330 -21.67 -23.71 -8.29
C ARG A 330 -21.53 -23.64 -9.82
N SER A 331 -21.85 -24.73 -10.52
CA SER A 331 -22.15 -24.65 -11.94
C SER A 331 -23.51 -23.96 -12.11
N SER A 332 -23.53 -22.82 -12.80
CA SER A 332 -24.76 -22.32 -13.39
C SER A 332 -25.13 -23.26 -14.53
N GLY A 333 -26.17 -24.06 -14.32
CA GLY A 333 -26.79 -24.84 -15.39
C GLY A 333 -27.38 -23.89 -16.42
N SER A 334 -26.87 -23.94 -17.65
CA SER A 334 -27.63 -23.60 -18.84
C SER A 334 -27.81 -24.86 -19.66
N GLU A 335 -29.07 -25.21 -19.84
CA GLU A 335 -29.58 -26.37 -20.53
C GLU A 335 -29.22 -26.28 -22.01
N LYS A 336 -28.65 -27.36 -22.57
CA LYS A 336 -28.35 -27.48 -24.00
C LYS A 336 -29.59 -27.98 -24.72
N ASP A 337 -30.07 -27.19 -25.69
CA ASP A 337 -30.87 -27.73 -26.79
C ASP A 337 -29.96 -28.19 -27.93
N HIS A 338 -30.23 -29.41 -28.37
CA HIS A 338 -29.59 -30.12 -29.47
C HIS A 338 -29.89 -29.47 -30.82
N HIS A 339 -28.89 -29.35 -31.69
CA HIS A 339 -29.01 -29.87 -33.05
C HIS A 339 -27.66 -30.21 -33.69
N SER A 340 -27.59 -31.45 -34.16
CA SER A 340 -26.52 -32.12 -34.88
C SER A 340 -26.48 -31.74 -36.36
N HIS A 341 -25.29 -31.45 -36.92
CA HIS A 341 -25.00 -31.77 -38.32
C HIS A 341 -23.52 -32.13 -38.54
N LYS A 342 -23.34 -33.13 -39.41
CA LYS A 342 -22.17 -33.97 -39.68
C LYS A 342 -21.00 -33.22 -40.34
N ALA A 343 -19.81 -33.75 -40.08
CA ALA A 343 -18.54 -33.40 -40.70
C ALA A 343 -18.35 -33.97 -42.12
N THR A 344 -17.58 -33.26 -42.95
CA THR A 344 -16.83 -33.77 -44.11
C THR A 344 -15.61 -32.86 -44.36
N PRO A 345 -14.39 -33.39 -44.59
CA PRO A 345 -13.21 -32.60 -44.92
C PRO A 345 -12.95 -32.57 -46.45
N PRO A 346 -12.27 -31.56 -47.02
CA PRO A 346 -11.75 -31.66 -48.38
C PRO A 346 -10.24 -31.90 -48.40
N SER A 347 -9.85 -32.83 -49.26
CA SER A 347 -8.51 -33.15 -49.73
C SER A 347 -8.18 -32.42 -51.05
N SER A 348 -6.89 -32.49 -51.39
CA SER A 348 -6.26 -32.43 -52.74
C SER A 348 -6.00 -31.09 -53.44
N LEU A 349 -4.70 -30.84 -53.61
CA LEU A 349 -4.01 -30.01 -54.61
C LEU A 349 -4.19 -30.55 -56.04
N PRO A 350 -3.71 -29.80 -57.06
CA PRO A 350 -2.91 -30.41 -58.12
C PRO A 350 -1.54 -29.74 -58.34
N GLU A 351 -0.54 -30.58 -58.65
CA GLU A 351 0.78 -30.26 -59.22
C GLU A 351 0.70 -29.95 -60.73
N GLU A 352 1.61 -29.13 -61.26
CA GLU A 352 2.71 -29.54 -62.17
C GLU A 352 3.28 -28.33 -62.96
N GLY A 353 4.60 -28.34 -63.20
CA GLY A 353 5.25 -27.45 -64.16
C GLY A 353 6.70 -27.07 -63.83
N LYS A 354 7.66 -27.87 -64.28
CA LYS A 354 9.09 -27.89 -63.93
C LYS A 354 9.96 -27.31 -65.08
N VAL A 355 11.23 -26.98 -64.75
CA VAL A 355 12.42 -26.87 -65.65
C VAL A 355 12.68 -25.44 -66.22
N ARG A 356 13.87 -24.79 -66.22
CA ARG A 356 15.30 -25.21 -66.32
C ARG A 356 16.27 -24.11 -65.82
N GLU A 357 17.45 -24.52 -65.34
CA GLU A 357 18.65 -23.69 -65.11
C GLU A 357 19.33 -23.21 -66.41
N SER A 358 20.06 -22.09 -66.32
CA SER A 358 21.37 -21.93 -66.97
C SER A 358 22.30 -21.00 -66.19
N ARG A 359 23.55 -21.44 -66.06
CA ARG A 359 24.74 -20.77 -65.49
C ARG A 359 25.47 -19.95 -66.58
N VAL A 360 26.52 -19.23 -66.14
CA VAL A 360 27.62 -18.53 -66.88
C VAL A 360 27.41 -17.00 -66.85
N GLY A 361 28.36 -16.13 -66.50
CA GLY A 361 29.80 -16.24 -66.22
C GLY A 361 30.39 -14.89 -65.75
N LYS A 362 31.70 -14.92 -65.53
CA LYS A 362 32.63 -13.96 -64.89
C LYS A 362 32.84 -12.60 -65.59
N GLU A 363 33.63 -11.77 -64.87
CA GLU A 363 34.43 -10.57 -65.25
C GLU A 363 33.65 -9.24 -65.21
N GLY A 364 34.08 -8.17 -64.54
CA GLY A 364 35.39 -7.77 -64.04
C GLY A 364 35.77 -6.45 -64.70
N GLU A 365 35.83 -5.34 -63.95
CA GLU A 365 36.85 -4.29 -64.09
C GLU A 365 36.63 -3.10 -63.14
N ARG A 366 37.76 -2.68 -62.55
CA ARG A 366 38.01 -1.39 -61.91
C ARG A 366 38.12 -0.31 -63.00
N GLU A 367 37.73 0.93 -62.72
CA GLU A 367 38.66 2.03 -62.39
C GLU A 367 37.96 3.40 -62.38
N ARG A 368 38.29 4.15 -61.32
CA ARG A 368 38.57 5.60 -61.24
C ARG A 368 37.74 6.60 -62.06
N GLY A 369 37.07 7.47 -61.30
CA GLY A 369 36.84 8.88 -61.60
C GLY A 369 36.85 9.64 -60.29
#